data_AF-A0A7W7H106-F1
#
_entry.id   AF-A0A7W7H106-F1
#
_cell.length_a   1.000
_cell.length_b   1.000
_cell.length_c   1.000
_cell.angle_alpha   90.00
_cell.angle_beta   90.00
_cell.angle_gamma   90.00
#
_symmetry.space_group_name_H-M   'P 1'
#
loop_
_entity.id
_entity.type
_entity.pdbx_description
1 polymer ?
#
loop_
_entity_poly.entity_id
_entity_poly.type
_entity_poly.pdbx_seq_one_letter_code
_entity_poly.pdbx_strand_id
1 'polypeptide(L)'
;MSTPLHQMQVPAEWVAHGSLGSFPKLFGYDQKPAEVREMQGRLAIVFPSLEDQAELIYAVPGIVDWFRELYAKIPHFPYFLVPNVEAGALQSILISGMASKARDQALTSGVFEADDQAIAWTLTLMAATARYATHMGDDWEPVVRALLSPLGADTDYFVEQVAQVLDESP
;
A
#
# COMPACT_ATOMS: atom_id res chain seq x y z
N MET A 1 -25.33 -2.67 -7.34
CA MET A 1 -25.13 -1.51 -6.43
C MET A 1 -23.63 -1.33 -6.29
N SER A 2 -23.08 -0.17 -6.64
CA SER A 2 -21.64 0.10 -6.43
C SER A 2 -21.42 0.35 -4.94
N THR A 3 -20.50 -0.38 -4.32
CA THR A 3 -20.18 -0.18 -2.90
C THR A 3 -19.32 1.07 -2.74
N PRO A 4 -19.57 1.94 -1.73
CA PRO A 4 -18.90 3.24 -1.65
C PRO A 4 -17.40 3.11 -1.40
N LEU A 5 -16.63 3.97 -2.09
CA LEU A 5 -15.23 4.21 -1.81
C LEU A 5 -15.10 5.01 -0.51
N HIS A 6 -14.20 4.57 0.38
CA HIS A 6 -13.85 5.29 1.60
C HIS A 6 -12.62 6.15 1.34
N GLN A 7 -12.76 7.47 1.50
CA GLN A 7 -11.63 8.39 1.45
C GLN A 7 -11.17 8.70 2.86
N MET A 8 -9.90 8.48 3.14
CA MET A 8 -9.27 8.82 4.41
C MET A 8 -8.30 9.97 4.18
N GLN A 9 -8.66 11.11 4.74
CA GLN A 9 -7.86 12.32 4.67
C GLN A 9 -6.72 12.24 5.67
N VAL A 10 -5.49 12.40 5.19
CA VAL A 10 -4.30 12.49 6.03
C VAL A 10 -3.95 13.98 6.19
N PRO A 11 -4.02 14.51 7.42
CA PRO A 11 -3.66 15.91 7.68
C PRO A 11 -2.18 16.18 7.40
N ALA A 12 -1.86 17.39 6.93
CA ALA A 12 -0.48 17.78 6.63
C ALA A 12 0.43 17.70 7.87
N GLU A 13 -0.10 17.96 9.06
CA GLU A 13 0.65 17.84 10.31
C GLU A 13 1.01 16.39 10.66
N TRP A 14 0.23 15.40 10.21
CA TRP A 14 0.59 14.00 10.39
C TRP A 14 1.79 13.64 9.54
N VAL A 15 1.82 14.12 8.29
CA VAL A 15 2.96 13.96 7.38
C VAL A 15 4.20 14.68 7.94
N ALA A 16 4.04 15.93 8.40
CA ALA A 16 5.15 16.74 8.92
C ALA A 16 5.80 16.18 10.19
N HIS A 17 5.03 15.46 11.02
CA HIS A 17 5.51 14.90 12.29
C HIS A 17 5.69 13.37 12.26
N GLY A 18 5.48 12.71 11.11
CA GLY A 18 5.52 11.25 11.00
C GLY A 18 4.47 10.54 11.87
N SER A 19 3.35 11.20 12.17
CA SER A 19 2.26 10.63 12.97
C SER A 19 1.35 9.77 12.12
N LEU A 20 1.05 8.56 12.58
CA LEU A 20 0.02 7.69 11.97
C LEU A 20 -1.38 7.93 12.56
N GLY A 21 -1.49 8.83 13.54
CA GLY A 21 -2.75 9.09 14.25
C GLY A 21 -3.39 7.81 14.78
N SER A 22 -4.62 7.55 14.35
CA SER A 22 -5.41 6.38 14.76
C SER A 22 -5.25 5.15 13.85
N PHE A 23 -4.46 5.21 12.77
CA PHE A 23 -4.35 4.12 11.80
C PHE A 23 -4.01 2.77 12.44
N PRO A 24 -2.99 2.63 13.33
CA PRO A 24 -2.66 1.34 13.92
C PRO A 24 -3.81 0.70 14.71
N LYS A 25 -4.66 1.53 15.32
CA LYS A 25 -5.86 1.06 16.02
C LYS A 25 -7.00 0.72 15.06
N LEU A 26 -7.14 1.48 13.98
CA LEU A 26 -8.21 1.34 12.99
C LEU A 26 -7.95 0.26 11.94
N PHE A 27 -6.73 -0.27 11.86
CA PHE A 27 -6.36 -1.27 10.86
C PHE A 27 -5.50 -2.40 11.44
N GLY A 28 -5.48 -2.55 12.77
CA GLY A 28 -4.78 -3.65 13.45
C GLY A 28 -5.50 -5.00 13.34
N TYR A 29 -4.87 -6.06 13.87
CA TYR A 29 -5.40 -7.43 13.84
C TYR A 29 -6.59 -7.69 14.78
N ASP A 30 -6.86 -6.80 15.74
CA ASP A 30 -7.90 -7.00 16.77
C ASP A 30 -9.34 -6.76 16.25
N GLN A 31 -9.51 -6.55 14.94
CA GLN A 31 -10.80 -6.23 14.34
C GLN A 31 -11.62 -7.47 14.00
N LYS A 32 -12.95 -7.34 13.97
CA LYS A 32 -13.83 -8.43 13.59
C LYS A 32 -13.72 -8.70 12.08
N PRO A 33 -13.50 -9.96 11.64
CA PRO A 33 -13.31 -10.27 10.23
C PRO A 33 -14.44 -9.78 9.32
N ALA A 34 -15.70 -9.92 9.73
CA ALA A 34 -16.83 -9.48 8.91
C ALA A 34 -16.82 -7.96 8.64
N GLU A 35 -16.44 -7.15 9.63
CA GLU A 35 -16.37 -5.68 9.51
C GLU A 35 -15.15 -5.26 8.67
N VAL A 36 -14.01 -5.93 8.83
CA VAL A 36 -12.78 -5.70 8.05
C VAL A 36 -12.99 -5.95 6.57
N ARG A 37 -13.68 -7.04 6.22
CA ARG A 37 -13.93 -7.44 4.83
C ARG A 37 -14.80 -6.45 4.07
N GLU A 38 -15.65 -5.70 4.78
CA GLU A 38 -16.41 -4.60 4.17
C GLU A 38 -15.51 -3.44 3.73
N MET A 39 -14.28 -3.36 4.22
CA MET A 39 -13.31 -2.32 3.86
C MET A 39 -12.24 -2.79 2.85
N GLN A 40 -12.21 -4.08 2.53
CA GLN A 40 -11.25 -4.69 1.61
C GLN A 40 -11.30 -4.01 0.24
N GLY A 41 -10.15 -3.50 -0.23
CA GLY A 41 -10.05 -2.87 -1.54
C GLY A 41 -10.86 -1.58 -1.72
N ARG A 42 -11.20 -0.85 -0.65
CA ARG A 42 -12.12 0.31 -0.70
C ARG A 42 -11.57 1.60 -0.10
N LEU A 43 -10.32 1.62 0.34
CA LEU A 43 -9.71 2.79 0.97
C LEU A 43 -8.85 3.55 -0.02
N ALA A 44 -9.15 4.83 -0.22
CA ALA A 44 -8.28 5.79 -0.87
C ALA A 44 -7.69 6.71 0.21
N ILE A 45 -6.36 6.86 0.22
CA ILE A 45 -5.68 7.85 1.05
C ILE A 45 -5.64 9.15 0.24
N VAL A 46 -5.96 10.28 0.85
CA VAL A 46 -5.93 11.58 0.18
C VAL A 46 -5.20 12.59 1.06
N PHE A 47 -4.59 13.60 0.43
CA PHE A 47 -3.77 14.61 1.12
C PHE A 47 -4.26 16.02 0.74
N PRO A 48 -5.49 16.41 1.14
CA PRO A 48 -6.16 17.58 0.56
C PRO A 48 -5.37 18.88 0.69
N SER A 49 -4.65 19.08 1.80
CA SER A 49 -3.86 20.29 2.05
C SER A 49 -2.50 20.32 1.30
N LEU A 50 -2.14 19.22 0.63
CA LEU A 50 -0.88 19.05 -0.10
C LEU A 50 -1.11 18.84 -1.60
N GLU A 51 -2.35 18.52 -2.03
CA GLU A 51 -2.72 18.25 -3.42
C GLU A 51 -2.50 19.45 -4.36
N ASP A 52 -2.61 20.68 -3.87
CA ASP A 52 -2.33 21.90 -4.67
C ASP A 52 -0.83 22.11 -4.96
N GLN A 53 0.07 21.29 -4.39
CA GLN A 53 1.51 21.56 -4.35
C GLN A 53 2.34 20.63 -5.24
N ALA A 54 1.79 19.53 -5.77
CA ALA A 54 2.57 18.56 -6.53
C ALA A 54 1.74 17.75 -7.54
N GLU A 55 2.23 17.64 -8.78
CA GLU A 55 1.68 16.76 -9.83
C GLU A 55 1.82 15.27 -9.47
N LEU A 56 2.75 14.92 -8.57
CA LEU A 56 3.02 13.55 -8.09
C LEU A 56 2.99 13.51 -6.55
N ILE A 57 1.81 13.68 -5.95
CA ILE A 57 1.65 13.83 -4.51
C ILE A 57 2.27 12.68 -3.69
N TYR A 58 2.12 11.43 -4.17
CA TYR A 58 2.68 10.23 -3.51
C TYR A 58 4.19 10.12 -3.58
N ALA A 59 4.84 11.00 -4.32
CA ALA A 59 6.28 11.05 -4.48
C ALA A 59 6.92 12.20 -3.65
N VAL A 60 6.11 13.03 -2.99
CA VAL A 60 6.60 14.05 -2.04
C VAL A 60 7.34 13.35 -0.88
N PRO A 61 8.59 13.73 -0.55
CA PRO A 61 9.40 13.00 0.42
C PRO A 61 8.71 12.75 1.77
N GLY A 62 8.02 13.75 2.32
CA GLY A 62 7.28 13.58 3.59
C GLY A 62 6.16 12.54 3.51
N ILE A 63 5.45 12.46 2.38
CA ILE A 63 4.39 11.46 2.16
C ILE A 63 4.99 10.07 2.02
N VAL A 64 6.11 9.94 1.30
CA VAL A 64 6.84 8.67 1.17
C VAL A 64 7.31 8.17 2.53
N ASP A 65 7.90 9.03 3.35
CA ASP A 65 8.36 8.66 4.69
C ASP A 65 7.19 8.32 5.62
N TRP A 66 6.06 9.01 5.47
CA TRP A 66 4.83 8.67 6.19
C TRP A 66 4.29 7.28 5.80
N PHE A 67 4.27 6.93 4.51
CA PHE A 67 3.88 5.59 4.06
C PHE A 67 4.86 4.51 4.54
N ARG A 68 6.16 4.77 4.56
CA ARG A 68 7.16 3.85 5.13
C ARG A 68 6.86 3.54 6.59
N GLU A 69 6.61 4.57 7.40
CA GLU A 69 6.23 4.39 8.80
C GLU A 69 4.91 3.63 8.93
N LEU A 70 3.93 3.94 8.09
CA LEU A 70 2.65 3.24 8.07
C LEU A 70 2.83 1.74 7.79
N TYR A 71 3.56 1.38 6.73
CA TYR A 71 3.79 -0.01 6.35
C TYR A 71 4.72 -0.74 7.33
N ALA A 72 5.61 -0.04 8.02
CA ALA A 72 6.39 -0.64 9.11
C ALA A 72 5.53 -1.01 10.32
N LYS A 73 4.45 -0.27 10.59
CA LYS A 73 3.52 -0.52 11.71
C LYS A 73 2.35 -1.42 11.33
N ILE A 74 1.89 -1.35 10.08
CA ILE A 74 0.72 -2.06 9.56
C ILE A 74 1.11 -2.64 8.19
N PRO A 75 1.92 -3.71 8.14
CA PRO A 75 2.43 -4.24 6.87
C PRO A 75 1.33 -4.74 5.92
N HIS A 76 0.20 -5.18 6.47
CA HIS A 76 -0.98 -5.63 5.72
C HIS A 76 -1.93 -4.49 5.29
N PHE A 77 -1.57 -3.23 5.53
CA PHE A 77 -2.39 -2.09 5.14
C PHE A 77 -2.82 -2.09 3.66
N PRO A 78 -2.04 -2.63 2.68
CA PRO A 78 -2.50 -2.75 1.31
C PRO A 78 -3.82 -3.52 1.14
N TYR A 79 -4.18 -4.42 2.06
CA TYR A 79 -5.48 -5.13 2.05
C TYR A 79 -6.68 -4.16 1.93
N PHE A 80 -6.59 -2.98 2.55
CA PHE A 80 -7.67 -2.00 2.54
C PHE A 80 -7.66 -1.12 1.30
N LEU A 81 -6.51 -0.96 0.64
CA LEU A 81 -6.33 0.03 -0.40
C LEU A 81 -7.11 -0.31 -1.68
N VAL A 82 -7.78 0.68 -2.25
CA VAL A 82 -8.43 0.52 -3.55
C VAL A 82 -7.37 0.23 -4.62
N PRO A 83 -7.52 -0.83 -5.44
CA PRO A 83 -6.57 -1.19 -6.49
C PRO A 83 -6.73 -0.27 -7.71
N ASN A 84 -6.49 1.02 -7.53
CA ASN A 84 -6.60 2.05 -8.56
C ASN A 84 -5.32 2.90 -8.59
N VAL A 85 -4.71 3.02 -9.77
CA VAL A 85 -3.53 3.87 -10.01
C VAL A 85 -3.82 5.32 -9.67
N GLU A 86 -5.00 5.82 -10.01
CA GLU A 86 -5.42 7.21 -9.75
C GLU A 86 -5.60 7.50 -8.25
N ALA A 87 -5.81 6.47 -7.44
CA ALA A 87 -5.90 6.58 -5.98
C ALA A 87 -4.54 6.43 -5.28
N GLY A 88 -3.45 6.30 -6.04
CA GLY A 88 -2.07 6.29 -5.55
C GLY A 88 -1.66 5.14 -4.64
N ALA A 89 -2.56 4.17 -4.40
CA ALA A 89 -2.31 3.00 -3.56
C ALA A 89 -1.07 2.21 -3.99
N LEU A 90 -0.89 2.09 -5.30
CA LEU A 90 0.21 1.33 -5.90
C LEU A 90 1.49 2.16 -5.99
N GLN A 91 1.35 3.43 -6.34
CA GLN A 91 2.46 4.37 -6.40
C GLN A 91 3.11 4.54 -5.03
N SER A 92 2.32 4.62 -3.96
CA SER A 92 2.83 4.72 -2.59
C SER A 92 3.61 3.48 -2.17
N ILE A 93 3.14 2.27 -2.50
CA ILE A 93 3.84 1.01 -2.19
C ILE A 93 5.22 0.98 -2.84
N LEU A 94 5.29 1.22 -4.16
CA LEU A 94 6.54 1.16 -4.91
C LEU A 94 7.53 2.22 -4.46
N ILE A 95 7.10 3.49 -4.42
CA ILE A 95 7.99 4.62 -4.10
C ILE A 95 8.52 4.51 -2.66
N SER A 96 7.70 3.99 -1.73
CA SER A 96 8.13 3.77 -0.35
C SER A 96 9.22 2.70 -0.24
N GLY A 97 9.23 1.72 -1.15
CA GLY A 97 10.25 0.66 -1.19
C GLY A 97 11.57 1.06 -1.84
N MET A 98 11.59 2.11 -2.68
CA MET A 98 12.78 2.51 -3.43
C MET A 98 13.86 3.15 -2.53
N ALA A 99 15.13 2.93 -2.87
CA ALA A 99 16.23 3.70 -2.28
C ALA A 99 16.06 5.20 -2.53
N SER A 100 16.42 6.06 -1.56
CA SER A 100 16.25 7.52 -1.68
C SER A 100 16.87 8.09 -2.97
N LYS A 101 18.05 7.59 -3.38
CA LYS A 101 18.70 8.01 -4.63
C LYS A 101 17.89 7.62 -5.89
N ALA A 102 17.37 6.39 -5.94
CA ALA A 102 16.57 5.91 -7.05
C ALA A 102 15.22 6.65 -7.14
N ARG A 103 14.61 6.93 -5.98
CA ARG A 103 13.40 7.76 -5.86
C ARG A 103 13.63 9.18 -6.37
N ASP A 104 14.68 9.85 -5.90
CA ASP A 104 14.97 11.25 -6.29
C ASP A 104 15.26 11.34 -7.79
N GLN A 105 15.86 10.29 -8.38
CA GLN A 105 16.03 10.16 -9.82
C GLN A 105 14.70 9.96 -10.55
N ALA A 106 13.83 9.08 -10.05
CA ALA A 106 12.50 8.82 -10.63
C ALA A 106 11.60 10.08 -10.59
N LEU A 107 11.68 10.86 -9.51
CA LEU A 107 11.03 12.17 -9.39
C LEU A 107 11.48 13.17 -10.45
N THR A 108 12.75 13.09 -10.86
CA THR A 108 13.33 14.00 -11.86
C THR A 108 13.07 13.53 -13.29
N SER A 109 13.12 12.22 -13.54
CA SER A 109 12.94 11.63 -14.87
C SER A 109 11.48 11.36 -15.23
N GLY A 110 10.59 11.28 -14.25
CA GLY A 110 9.21 10.80 -14.41
C GLY A 110 9.12 9.30 -14.70
N VAL A 111 10.24 8.56 -14.62
CA VAL A 111 10.30 7.12 -14.89
C VAL A 111 10.59 6.39 -13.59
N PHE A 112 9.65 5.55 -13.17
CA PHE A 112 9.79 4.67 -12.00
C PHE A 112 10.23 3.29 -12.48
N GLU A 113 11.53 3.00 -12.35
CA GLU A 113 12.03 1.63 -12.48
C GLU A 113 12.15 1.03 -11.07
N ALA A 114 11.41 -0.06 -10.82
CA ALA A 114 11.53 -0.79 -9.57
C ALA A 114 12.90 -1.48 -9.54
N ASP A 115 13.72 -1.14 -8.55
CA ASP A 115 14.94 -1.86 -8.25
C ASP A 115 14.63 -3.11 -7.41
N ASP A 116 15.63 -4.00 -7.25
CA ASP A 116 15.49 -5.22 -6.45
C ASP A 116 15.00 -4.93 -5.01
N GLN A 117 15.35 -3.76 -4.47
CA GLN A 117 14.91 -3.33 -3.15
C GLN A 117 13.40 -3.03 -3.12
N ALA A 118 12.89 -2.27 -4.09
CA ALA A 118 11.47 -1.98 -4.23
C ALA A 118 10.66 -3.25 -4.49
N ILE A 119 11.20 -4.20 -5.27
CA ILE A 119 10.59 -5.52 -5.51
C ILE A 119 10.50 -6.30 -4.21
N ALA A 120 11.60 -6.45 -3.47
CA ALA A 120 11.63 -7.18 -2.19
C ALA A 120 10.70 -6.54 -1.14
N TRP A 121 10.65 -5.20 -1.09
CA TRP A 121 9.72 -4.47 -0.25
C TRP A 121 8.26 -4.76 -0.62
N THR A 122 7.93 -4.70 -1.90
CA THR A 122 6.58 -4.98 -2.41
C THR A 122 6.18 -6.41 -2.08
N LEU A 123 7.06 -7.39 -2.30
CA LEU A 123 6.82 -8.79 -1.95
C LEU A 123 6.54 -8.97 -0.45
N THR A 124 7.29 -8.27 0.41
CA THR A 124 7.08 -8.31 1.87
C THR A 124 5.68 -7.81 2.23
N LEU A 125 5.22 -6.71 1.65
CA LEU A 125 3.89 -6.16 1.90
C LEU A 125 2.77 -7.04 1.32
N MET A 126 2.99 -7.65 0.16
CA MET A 126 2.02 -8.59 -0.43
C MET A 126 1.91 -9.87 0.39
N ALA A 127 3.01 -10.40 0.91
CA ALA A 127 2.98 -11.55 1.83
C ALA A 127 2.24 -11.22 3.13
N ALA A 128 2.47 -10.05 3.72
CA ALA A 128 1.72 -9.60 4.91
C ALA A 128 0.22 -9.43 4.61
N THR A 129 -0.10 -8.82 3.47
CA THR A 129 -1.47 -8.65 2.99
C THR A 129 -2.16 -9.99 2.78
N ALA A 130 -1.46 -10.97 2.20
CA ALA A 130 -1.99 -12.29 1.98
C ALA A 130 -2.32 -13.02 3.29
N ARG A 131 -1.39 -13.01 4.26
CA ARG A 131 -1.64 -13.57 5.61
C ARG A 131 -2.83 -12.91 6.28
N TYR A 132 -2.93 -11.60 6.17
CA TYR A 132 -4.06 -10.86 6.75
C TYR A 132 -5.37 -11.24 6.08
N ALA A 133 -5.42 -11.33 4.75
CA ALA A 133 -6.60 -11.79 4.01
C ALA A 133 -7.04 -13.19 4.47
N THR A 134 -6.10 -14.14 4.56
CA THR A 134 -6.39 -15.49 5.08
C THR A 134 -6.88 -15.46 6.53
N HIS A 135 -6.26 -14.66 7.40
CA HIS A 135 -6.70 -14.50 8.78
C HIS A 135 -8.13 -13.94 8.89
N MET A 136 -8.51 -13.05 7.97
CA MET A 136 -9.86 -12.50 7.87
C MET A 136 -10.86 -13.43 7.18
N GLY A 137 -10.41 -14.60 6.69
CA GLY A 137 -11.25 -15.60 6.04
C GLY A 137 -11.53 -15.32 4.56
N ASP A 138 -10.69 -14.52 3.91
CA ASP A 138 -10.71 -14.34 2.45
C ASP A 138 -9.74 -15.30 1.76
N ASP A 139 -10.01 -15.55 0.48
CA ASP A 139 -9.00 -16.05 -0.44
C ASP A 139 -7.99 -14.93 -0.73
N TRP A 140 -6.73 -15.15 -0.40
CA TRP A 140 -5.69 -14.13 -0.47
C TRP A 140 -5.28 -13.81 -1.91
N GLU A 141 -5.34 -14.80 -2.81
CA GLU A 141 -4.79 -14.66 -4.15
C GLU A 141 -5.55 -13.60 -4.98
N PRO A 142 -6.89 -13.60 -5.04
CA PRO A 142 -7.63 -12.53 -5.70
C PRO A 142 -7.35 -11.13 -5.13
N VAL A 143 -7.09 -11.02 -3.82
CA VAL A 143 -6.77 -9.75 -3.16
C VAL A 143 -5.43 -9.21 -3.62
N VAL A 144 -4.39 -10.04 -3.59
CA VAL A 144 -3.03 -9.67 -4.04
C VAL A 144 -3.03 -9.37 -5.54
N ARG A 145 -3.69 -10.20 -6.35
CA ARG A 145 -3.82 -9.97 -7.79
C ARG A 145 -4.49 -8.65 -8.11
N ALA A 146 -5.57 -8.30 -7.41
CA ALA A 146 -6.25 -7.03 -7.62
C ALA A 146 -5.30 -5.85 -7.38
N LEU A 147 -4.53 -5.86 -6.29
CA LEU A 147 -3.57 -4.81 -5.95
C LEU A 147 -2.43 -4.67 -6.97
N LEU A 148 -1.94 -5.80 -7.50
CA LEU A 148 -0.82 -5.82 -8.45
C LEU A 148 -1.24 -5.62 -9.90
N SER A 149 -2.49 -5.95 -10.26
CA SER A 149 -2.99 -5.87 -11.64
C SER A 149 -2.73 -4.53 -12.35
N PRO A 150 -2.78 -3.35 -11.68
CA PRO A 150 -2.54 -2.09 -12.36
C PRO A 150 -1.05 -1.84 -12.67
N LEU A 151 -0.12 -2.66 -12.16
CA LEU A 151 1.30 -2.57 -12.48
C LEU A 151 1.61 -2.97 -13.92
N GLY A 152 0.75 -3.77 -14.57
CA GLY A 152 1.08 -4.42 -15.83
C GLY A 152 2.31 -5.35 -15.75
N ALA A 153 2.86 -5.54 -14.55
CA ALA A 153 3.93 -6.48 -14.24
C ALA A 153 3.39 -7.91 -14.35
N ASP A 154 4.32 -8.87 -14.43
CA ASP A 154 4.02 -10.29 -14.33
C ASP A 154 3.42 -10.60 -12.96
N THR A 155 2.09 -10.43 -12.87
CA THR A 155 1.33 -10.61 -11.64
C THR A 155 1.44 -12.07 -11.18
N ASP A 156 1.60 -13.00 -12.13
CA ASP A 156 1.80 -14.42 -11.83
C ASP A 156 3.15 -14.63 -11.11
N TYR A 157 4.22 -14.00 -11.59
CA TYR A 157 5.51 -14.03 -10.87
C TYR A 157 5.37 -13.57 -9.41
N PHE A 158 4.74 -12.42 -9.15
CA PHE A 158 4.57 -11.94 -7.77
C PHE A 158 3.69 -12.85 -6.92
N VAL A 159 2.60 -13.38 -7.49
CA VAL A 159 1.71 -14.31 -6.77
C VAL A 159 2.43 -15.61 -6.42
N GLU A 160 3.22 -16.17 -7.32
CA GLU A 160 4.06 -17.34 -7.06
C GLU A 160 5.07 -17.07 -5.94
N GLN A 161 5.75 -15.92 -5.97
CA GLN A 161 6.68 -15.53 -4.92
C GLN A 161 5.98 -15.34 -3.56
N VAL A 162 4.79 -14.75 -3.54
CA VAL A 162 3.99 -14.62 -2.31
C VAL A 162 3.60 -15.99 -1.77
N ALA A 163 3.15 -16.92 -2.61
CA ALA A 163 2.81 -18.28 -2.20
C ALA A 163 4.01 -18.99 -1.55
N GLN A 164 5.20 -18.88 -2.15
CA GLN A 164 6.45 -19.43 -1.57
C GLN A 164 6.73 -18.86 -0.18
N VAL A 165 6.60 -17.54 0.02
CA VAL A 165 6.80 -16.90 1.33
C VAL A 165 5.78 -17.35 2.38
N LEU A 166 4.55 -17.65 1.97
CA LEU A 166 3.51 -18.17 2.86
C LEU A 166 3.81 -19.61 3.30
N ASP A 167 4.28 -20.46 2.40
CA ASP A 167 4.59 -21.87 2.68
C ASP A 167 5.82 -22.04 3.59
N GLU A 168 6.79 -21.11 3.51
CA GLU A 168 8.02 -21.14 4.31
C GLU A 168 7.84 -20.61 5.75
N SER A 169 6.68 -20.05 6.06
CA SER A 169 6.45 -19.40 7.35
C SER A 169 5.47 -20.20 8.23
N PRO A 170 5.91 -20.63 9.43
CA PRO A 170 5.09 -21.44 10.33
C PRO A 170 3.89 -20.69 10.91
#